data_AF-A0A7V7SC14-F1
#
_entry.id   AF-A0A7V7SC14-F1
#
_cell.length_a   1.000
_cell.length_b   1.000
_cell.length_c   1.000
_cell.angle_alpha   90.00
_cell.angle_beta   90.00
_cell.angle_gamma   90.00
#
_symmetry.space_group_name_H-M   'P 1'
#
loop_
_entity.id
_entity.type
_entity.pdbx_description
1 polymer ?
#
loop_
_entity_poly.entity_id
_entity_poly.type
_entity_poly.pdbx_seq_one_letter_code
_entity_poly.pdbx_strand_id
1 'polypeptide(L)'
;SNESKTYYAGDIVYIFYRNPHTQDVANIQAAAVVNNPERPNELALFLYETYYPLTNEMAVYSTEEEANQAYTYYYGDIPEGMLE
;
A
#
# COMPACT_ATOMS: atom_id res chain seq x y z
N SER A 1 -12.86 -8.38 13.41
CA SER A 1 -13.15 -6.97 13.70
C SER A 1 -12.58 -6.15 12.58
N ASN A 2 -13.41 -5.40 11.83
CA ASN A 2 -12.88 -4.38 10.92
C ASN A 2 -12.40 -3.22 11.79
N GLU A 3 -11.15 -3.26 12.21
CA GLU A 3 -10.54 -2.10 12.85
C GLU A 3 -10.48 -0.98 11.81
N SER A 4 -11.24 0.09 12.03
CA SER A 4 -11.03 1.35 11.35
C SER A 4 -9.66 1.87 11.77
N LYS A 5 -8.60 1.51 11.03
CA LYS A 5 -7.25 2.04 11.24
C LYS A 5 -7.33 3.55 11.09
N THR A 6 -7.04 4.26 12.18
CA THR A 6 -6.92 5.72 12.16
C THR A 6 -5.49 6.04 11.76
N TYR A 7 -5.32 6.80 10.70
CA TYR A 7 -4.01 7.23 10.21
C TYR A 7 -3.77 8.68 10.58
N TYR A 8 -2.50 9.02 10.80
CA TYR A 8 -2.06 10.38 11.07
C TYR A 8 -0.94 10.79 10.10
N ALA A 9 -0.90 12.07 9.75
CA ALA A 9 0.22 12.61 8.99
C ALA A 9 1.53 12.41 9.76
N GLY A 10 2.52 11.82 9.10
CA GLY A 10 3.80 11.40 9.69
C GLY A 10 3.93 9.88 9.89
N ASP A 11 2.83 9.13 9.84
CA ASP A 11 2.89 7.66 9.93
C ASP A 11 3.63 7.07 8.72
N ILE A 12 4.36 5.98 8.96
CA ILE A 12 4.94 5.15 7.89
C ILE A 12 4.10 3.88 7.80
N VAL A 13 3.61 3.59 6.60
CA VAL A 13 2.79 2.42 6.30
C VAL A 13 3.37 1.65 5.13
N TYR A 14 2.93 0.42 4.96
CA TYR A 14 3.39 -0.48 3.91
C TYR A 14 2.22 -0.79 2.97
N ILE A 15 2.46 -0.69 1.67
CA ILE A 15 1.46 -0.95 0.62
C ILE A 15 2.02 -1.88 -0.45
N PHE A 16 1.13 -2.52 -1.21
CA PHE A 16 1.53 -3.16 -2.45
C PHE A 16 1.59 -2.11 -3.55
N TYR A 17 2.80 -1.87 -4.06
CA TYR A 17 3.05 -0.99 -5.17
C TYR A 17 3.30 -1.82 -6.44
N ARG A 18 2.45 -1.66 -7.45
CA ARG A 18 2.67 -2.22 -8.78
C ARG A 18 3.40 -1.19 -9.62
N ASN A 19 4.57 -1.56 -10.11
CA ASN A 19 5.32 -0.70 -11.01
C ASN A 19 4.52 -0.54 -12.32
N PRO A 20 4.11 0.68 -12.71
CA PRO A 20 3.29 0.88 -13.90
C PRO A 20 3.98 0.43 -15.20
N HIS A 21 5.31 0.29 -15.18
CA HIS A 21 6.12 -0.17 -16.31
C HIS A 21 6.27 -1.70 -16.40
N THR A 22 5.95 -2.43 -15.33
CA THR A 22 6.01 -3.91 -15.26
C THR A 22 4.80 -4.40 -14.47
N GLN A 23 3.67 -4.58 -15.16
CA GLN A 23 2.37 -4.78 -14.52
C GLN A 23 2.25 -6.06 -13.66
N ASP A 24 3.13 -7.03 -13.92
CA ASP A 24 3.10 -8.33 -13.27
C ASP A 24 3.82 -8.36 -11.91
N VAL A 25 4.53 -7.29 -11.54
CA VAL A 25 5.32 -7.26 -10.29
C VAL A 25 4.74 -6.24 -9.32
N ALA A 26 4.07 -6.75 -8.28
CA ALA A 26 3.73 -6.00 -7.09
C ALA A 26 4.87 -6.15 -6.06
N ASN A 27 5.34 -5.05 -5.48
CA ASN A 27 6.31 -5.07 -4.38
C ASN A 27 5.70 -4.42 -3.15
N ILE A 28 6.15 -4.83 -1.97
CA ILE A 28 5.83 -4.10 -0.74
C ILE A 28 6.71 -2.86 -0.70
N GLN A 29 6.10 -1.70 -0.47
CA GLN A 29 6.81 -0.44 -0.31
C GLN A 29 6.32 0.33 0.89
N ALA A 30 7.28 0.98 1.56
CA ALA A 30 6.98 1.95 2.62
C ALA A 30 6.54 3.27 1.99
N ALA A 31 5.44 3.84 2.49
CA ALA A 31 4.92 5.14 2.11
C ALA A 31 4.66 5.98 3.36
N ALA A 32 4.82 7.30 3.24
CA ALA A 32 4.50 8.21 4.33
C ALA A 32 3.06 8.68 4.21
N VAL A 33 2.31 8.66 5.30
CA VAL A 33 1.01 9.33 5.39
C VAL A 33 1.26 10.83 5.53
N VAL A 34 0.64 11.63 4.67
CA VAL A 34 0.79 13.08 4.63
C VAL A 34 -0.58 13.74 4.45
N ASN A 35 -0.66 15.04 4.72
CA ASN A 35 -1.84 15.81 4.31
C ASN A 35 -1.89 15.91 2.78
N ASN A 36 -3.07 15.71 2.21
CA ASN A 36 -3.27 15.83 0.77
C ASN A 36 -3.16 17.30 0.34
N PRO A 37 -2.21 17.66 -0.55
CA PRO A 37 -2.01 19.05 -0.97
C PRO A 37 -3.15 19.58 -1.85
N GLU A 38 -3.87 18.70 -2.54
CA GLU A 38 -4.97 19.07 -3.44
C GLU A 38 -6.33 19.08 -2.74
N ARG A 39 -6.47 18.32 -1.66
CA ARG A 39 -7.71 18.21 -0.87
C ARG A 39 -7.45 18.50 0.60
N PRO A 40 -7.62 19.76 1.01
CA PRO A 40 -7.49 20.15 2.40
C PRO A 40 -8.41 19.30 3.28
N ASN A 41 -7.88 18.77 4.38
CA ASN A 41 -8.52 17.84 5.33
C ASN A 41 -8.56 16.36 4.93
N GLU A 42 -8.00 15.97 3.79
CA GLU A 42 -7.79 14.57 3.44
C GLU A 42 -6.33 14.16 3.66
N LEU A 43 -6.10 12.85 3.88
CA LEU A 43 -4.77 12.26 3.90
C LEU A 43 -4.42 11.66 2.55
N ALA A 44 -3.12 11.58 2.27
CA ALA A 44 -2.55 10.91 1.11
C ALA A 44 -1.35 10.08 1.53
N LEU A 45 -1.02 9.09 0.72
CA LEU A 45 0.27 8.39 0.77
C LEU A 45 1.23 9.10 -0.15
N PHE A 46 2.39 9.48 0.38
CA PHE A 46 3.49 10.01 -0.39
C PHE A 46 4.48 8.88 -0.69
N LEU A 47 4.62 8.56 -1.98
CA LEU A 47 5.50 7.53 -2.48
C LEU A 47 6.04 7.96 -3.84
N TYR A 48 7.37 7.85 -4.05
CA TYR A 48 8.04 8.25 -5.30
C TYR A 48 7.62 9.61 -5.84
N GLU A 49 7.65 10.63 -4.96
CA GLU A 49 7.29 12.01 -5.31
C GLU A 49 5.84 12.20 -5.79
N THR A 50 4.98 11.20 -5.58
CA THR A 50 3.57 11.19 -5.97
C THR A 50 2.69 11.11 -4.73
N TYR A 51 1.56 11.82 -4.77
CA TYR A 51 0.53 11.78 -3.74
C TYR A 51 -0.62 10.89 -4.20
N TYR A 52 -0.88 9.82 -3.45
CA TYR A 52 -2.01 8.92 -3.67
C TYR A 52 -3.06 9.16 -2.60
N PRO A 53 -4.32 9.48 -2.94
CA PRO A 53 -5.37 9.66 -1.94
C PRO A 53 -5.50 8.42 -1.06
N LEU A 54 -5.48 8.61 0.27
CA LEU A 54 -5.63 7.51 1.21
C LEU A 54 -7.11 7.17 1.34
N THR A 55 -7.53 6.03 0.78
CA THR A 55 -8.92 5.58 0.80
C THR A 55 -9.08 4.30 1.62
N ASN A 56 -10.30 4.03 2.07
CA ASN A 56 -10.63 2.82 2.83
C ASN A 56 -10.52 1.52 2.01
N GLU A 57 -10.43 1.63 0.69
CA GLU A 57 -10.28 0.49 -0.22
C GLU A 57 -8.82 0.09 -0.45
N MET A 58 -7.87 0.96 -0.06
CA MET A 58 -6.45 0.63 -0.14
C MET A 58 -6.05 -0.38 0.93
N ALA A 59 -5.34 -1.41 0.50
CA ALA A 59 -4.64 -2.31 1.41
C ALA A 59 -3.42 -1.59 1.99
N VAL A 60 -3.51 -1.22 3.27
CA VAL A 60 -2.47 -0.50 4.01
C VAL A 60 -2.14 -1.26 5.29
N TYR A 61 -0.86 -1.56 5.44
CA TYR A 61 -0.33 -2.36 6.53
C TYR A 61 0.53 -1.49 7.44
N SER A 62 0.44 -1.73 8.74
CA SER A 62 1.14 -0.93 9.76
C SER A 62 2.58 -1.38 9.93
N THR A 63 2.90 -2.62 9.54
CA THR A 63 4.26 -3.17 9.56
C THR A 63 4.58 -3.87 8.25
N GLU A 64 5.88 -3.97 7.94
CA GLU A 64 6.37 -4.69 6.78
C GLU A 64 6.02 -6.19 6.87
N GLU A 65 6.05 -6.76 8.08
CA GLU A 65 5.72 -8.16 8.31
C GLU A 65 4.24 -8.46 8.02
N GLU A 66 3.32 -7.58 8.45
CA GLU A 66 1.88 -7.68 8.13
C GLU A 66 1.68 -7.64 6.61
N ALA A 67 2.39 -6.74 5.92
CA ALA A 67 2.36 -6.65 4.47
C ALA A 67 2.89 -7.92 3.79
N ASN A 68 3.99 -8.49 4.27
CA ASN A 68 4.59 -9.72 3.72
C ASN A 68 3.69 -10.95 3.92
N GLN A 69 3.05 -11.06 5.08
CA GLN A 69 2.07 -12.11 5.34
C GLN A 69 0.89 -12.00 4.39
N ALA A 70 0.34 -10.80 4.21
CA ALA A 70 -0.73 -10.57 3.25
C ALA A 70 -0.28 -10.82 1.80
N TYR A 71 0.93 -10.39 1.43
CA TYR A 71 1.48 -10.61 0.09
C TYR A 71 1.59 -12.11 -0.20
N THR A 72 2.12 -12.88 0.74
CA THR A 72 2.22 -14.34 0.63
C THR A 72 0.84 -14.98 0.57
N TYR A 73 -0.14 -14.49 1.33
CA TYR A 73 -1.51 -15.00 1.27
C TYR A 73 -2.17 -14.78 -0.10
N TYR A 74 -1.93 -13.63 -0.74
CA TYR A 74 -2.54 -13.32 -2.05
C TYR A 74 -1.74 -13.84 -3.25
N TYR A 75 -0.41 -13.91 -3.14
CA TYR A 75 0.50 -14.18 -4.26
C TYR A 75 1.41 -15.41 -4.04
N GLY A 76 1.46 -15.98 -2.83
CA GLY A 76 2.35 -17.10 -2.49
C GLY A 76 1.88 -18.46 -2.98
N ASP A 77 0.60 -18.62 -3.27
CA ASP A 77 0.01 -19.84 -3.84
C ASP A 77 -0.13 -19.79 -5.37
N ILE A 78 0.46 -18.81 -6.06
CA ILE A 78 0.49 -18.85 -7.53
C ILE A 78 1.48 -19.96 -7.90
N PRO A 79 1.04 -21.14 -8.38
CA PRO A 79 1.98 -22.15 -8.81
C PRO A 79 2.83 -21.54 -9.93
N GLU A 80 4.13 -21.84 -9.89
CA GLU A 80 5.23 -21.30 -10.69
C GLU A 80 5.13 -21.56 -12.21
N GLY A 81 3.90 -21.70 -12.74
CA GLY A 81 3.55 -21.91 -14.15
C GLY A 81 2.20 -21.30 -14.57
N MET A 82 1.63 -20.36 -13.81
CA MET A 82 0.47 -19.54 -14.26
C MET A 82 0.83 -18.10 -14.65
N LEU A 83 2.12 -17.77 -14.69
CA LEU A 83 2.63 -16.48 -15.16
C LEU A 83 3.32 -16.60 -16.53
N GLU A 84 2.75 -17.41 -17.44
CA GLU A 84 3.14 -17.46 -18.86
C GLU A 84 2.06 -16.87 -19.77
#